data_AF-A0A183VFJ2-F1
#
_entry.id   AF-A0A183VFJ2-F1
#
_cell.length_a   1.000
_cell.length_b   1.000
_cell.length_c   1.000
_cell.angle_alpha   90.00
_cell.angle_beta   90.00
_cell.angle_gamma   90.00
#
_symmetry.space_group_name_H-M   'P 1'
#
loop_
_entity.id
_entity.type
_entity.pdbx_description
1 polymer ?
#
loop_
_entity_poly.entity_id
_entity_poly.type
_entity_poly.pdbx_seq_one_letter_code
_entity_poly.pdbx_strand_id
1 'polypeptide(L)'
;MTNALDFNPVLLGGNRGLAGISVRLNTRGFQYLSALAANIISQQIGRAQIPDIKQCLPQVNGCVFVYNIYISYYRCPRKVAIYPTPNNRIRFSITNFELRIMGRLGGQVNVLLPLGLFGILCMDADQVK
;
A
#
# COMPACT_ATOMS: atom_id res chain seq x y z
N MET A 1 -51.75 -27.09 34.47
CA MET A 1 -50.57 -27.65 33.78
C MET A 1 -50.76 -27.42 32.29
N THR A 2 -50.18 -26.35 31.74
CA THR A 2 -50.00 -26.18 30.30
C THR A 2 -48.77 -25.30 30.11
N ASN A 3 -47.62 -25.96 29.97
CA ASN A 3 -46.36 -25.33 29.59
C ASN A 3 -46.56 -24.71 28.20
N ALA A 4 -46.77 -23.40 28.17
CA ALA A 4 -46.52 -22.63 26.96
C ALA A 4 -45.05 -22.87 26.61
N LEU A 5 -44.85 -23.63 25.54
CA LEU A 5 -43.54 -23.83 24.93
C LEU A 5 -42.83 -22.47 24.87
N ASP A 6 -41.66 -22.41 25.51
CA ASP A 6 -40.75 -21.26 25.54
C ASP A 6 -40.18 -21.05 24.13
N PHE A 7 -41.06 -20.65 23.22
CA PHE A 7 -40.79 -20.55 21.80
C PHE A 7 -40.22 -19.16 21.54
N ASN A 8 -38.92 -19.08 21.32
CA ASN A 8 -38.24 -17.82 21.07
C ASN A 8 -38.80 -17.18 19.77
N PRO A 9 -39.53 -16.05 19.85
CA PRO A 9 -40.21 -15.45 18.70
C PRO A 9 -39.23 -14.92 17.63
N VAL A 10 -37.93 -14.84 17.94
CA VAL A 10 -36.87 -14.51 16.98
C VAL A 10 -36.73 -15.56 15.86
N LEU A 11 -37.16 -16.80 16.11
CA LEU A 11 -37.08 -17.90 15.14
C LEU A 11 -38.21 -17.89 14.10
N LEU A 12 -39.31 -17.14 14.32
CA LEU A 12 -40.47 -17.10 13.42
C LEU A 12 -40.39 -16.00 12.35
N GLY A 13 -39.62 -14.94 12.60
CA GLY A 13 -39.55 -13.77 11.71
C GLY A 13 -38.15 -13.40 11.24
N GLY A 14 -37.11 -13.96 11.86
CA GLY A 14 -35.74 -13.47 11.75
C GLY A 14 -35.60 -12.03 12.23
N ASN A 15 -34.42 -11.64 12.68
CA ASN A 15 -34.21 -10.23 13.02
C ASN A 15 -34.02 -9.44 11.71
N ARG A 16 -35.08 -8.78 11.21
CA ARG A 16 -35.06 -7.95 10.01
C ARG A 16 -34.17 -6.72 10.24
N GLY A 17 -32.88 -6.86 9.94
CA GLY A 17 -31.86 -5.84 10.16
C GLY A 17 -30.48 -6.40 10.50
N LEU A 18 -30.38 -7.70 10.81
CA LEU A 18 -29.11 -8.39 11.01
C LEU A 18 -28.68 -9.12 9.74
N ALA A 19 -27.37 -9.12 9.47
CA ALA A 19 -26.81 -9.85 8.34
C ALA A 19 -27.07 -11.36 8.51
N GLY A 20 -27.55 -12.02 7.46
CA GLY A 20 -27.81 -13.48 7.46
C GLY A 20 -26.55 -14.30 7.71
N ILE A 21 -25.38 -13.74 7.46
CA ILE A 21 -24.06 -14.27 7.83
C ILE A 21 -23.26 -13.12 8.44
N SER A 22 -22.67 -13.34 9.61
CA SER A 22 -21.72 -12.40 10.23
C SER A 22 -20.37 -13.07 10.40
N VAL A 23 -19.31 -12.38 9.99
CA VAL A 23 -17.92 -12.82 10.17
C VAL A 23 -17.23 -11.83 11.09
N ARG A 24 -16.64 -12.34 12.18
CA ARG A 24 -15.91 -11.53 13.15
C ARG A 24 -14.44 -11.92 13.17
N LEU A 25 -13.57 -10.95 12.91
CA LEU A 25 -12.13 -11.08 13.10
C LEU A 25 -11.75 -10.50 14.46
N ASN A 26 -11.23 -11.35 15.33
CA ASN A 26 -10.69 -10.93 16.62
C ASN A 26 -9.24 -10.44 16.48
N THR A 27 -8.72 -9.80 17.52
CA THR A 27 -7.34 -9.26 17.53
C THR A 27 -6.28 -10.30 17.14
N ARG A 28 -6.46 -11.58 17.53
CA ARG A 28 -5.56 -12.68 17.12
C ARG A 28 -5.59 -12.93 15.61
N GLY A 29 -6.75 -12.79 14.97
CA GLY A 29 -6.86 -12.86 13.51
C GLY A 29 -6.08 -11.74 12.82
N PHE A 30 -6.15 -10.53 13.37
CA PHE A 30 -5.35 -9.38 12.89
C PHE A 30 -3.83 -9.59 13.09
N GLN A 31 -3.41 -10.20 14.19
CA GLN A 31 -2.01 -10.59 14.40
C GLN A 31 -1.54 -11.60 13.35
N TYR A 32 -2.37 -12.60 13.04
CA TYR A 32 -2.07 -13.57 11.98
C TYR A 32 -1.99 -12.90 10.59
N LEU A 33 -2.94 -12.02 10.26
CA LEU A 33 -2.89 -11.23 9.03
C LEU A 33 -1.63 -10.36 8.94
N SER A 34 -1.19 -9.81 10.07
CA SER A 34 0.05 -9.02 10.14
C SER A 34 1.29 -9.84 9.78
N ALA A 35 1.36 -11.09 10.25
CA ALA A 35 2.44 -12.01 9.92
C ALA A 35 2.43 -12.40 8.43
N LEU A 36 1.26 -12.65 7.86
CA LEU A 36 1.12 -12.96 6.42
C LEU A 36 1.45 -11.74 5.54
N ALA A 37 1.03 -10.55 5.94
CA ALA A 37 1.23 -9.33 5.17
C ALA A 37 2.71 -9.05 4.92
N ALA A 38 3.60 -9.28 5.90
CA ALA A 38 5.05 -9.10 5.72
C ALA A 38 5.60 -9.90 4.53
N ASN A 39 5.16 -11.15 4.36
CA ASN A 39 5.57 -12.00 3.25
C ASN A 39 4.99 -11.51 1.92
N ILE A 40 3.70 -11.15 1.91
CA ILE A 40 3.02 -10.66 0.70
C ILE A 40 3.67 -9.37 0.20
N ILE A 41 3.91 -8.40 1.09
CA ILE A 41 4.56 -7.13 0.73
C ILE A 41 5.93 -7.39 0.11
N SER A 42 6.71 -8.28 0.72
CA SER A 42 8.05 -8.58 0.25
C SER A 42 8.06 -9.25 -1.14
N GLN A 43 7.03 -10.03 -1.47
CA GLN A 43 6.88 -10.62 -2.81
C GLN A 43 6.36 -9.62 -3.84
N GLN A 44 5.44 -8.74 -3.45
CA GLN A 44 4.79 -7.79 -4.36
C GLN A 44 5.66 -6.57 -4.63
N ILE A 45 6.43 -6.10 -3.65
CA ILE A 45 7.25 -4.89 -3.80
C ILE A 45 8.31 -5.06 -4.89
N GLY A 46 8.97 -6.23 -4.97
CA GLY A 46 9.94 -6.50 -6.04
C GLY A 46 9.33 -6.58 -7.44
N ARG A 47 8.01 -6.78 -7.53
CA ARG A 47 7.26 -6.84 -8.80
C ARG A 47 6.52 -5.54 -9.11
N ALA A 48 6.61 -4.54 -8.25
CA ALA A 48 5.92 -3.27 -8.44
C ALA A 48 6.53 -2.54 -9.65
N GLN A 49 5.71 -2.29 -10.67
CA GLN A 49 6.09 -1.45 -11.80
C GLN A 49 5.82 0.00 -11.44
N ILE A 50 6.86 0.83 -11.46
CA ILE A 50 6.75 2.26 -11.23
C ILE A 50 6.62 2.93 -12.60
N PRO A 51 5.55 3.70 -12.85
CA PRO A 51 5.33 4.34 -14.15
C PRO A 51 6.37 5.42 -14.42
N ASP A 52 6.69 5.61 -15.70
CA ASP A 52 7.59 6.66 -16.15
C ASP A 52 7.03 8.04 -15.81
N ILE A 53 7.90 8.95 -15.34
CA ILE A 53 7.53 10.28 -14.88
C ILE A 53 8.04 11.31 -15.89
N LYS A 54 7.14 12.14 -16.40
CA LYS A 54 7.48 13.29 -17.25
C LYS A 54 7.19 14.59 -16.52
N GLN A 55 8.22 15.41 -16.32
CA GLN A 55 8.08 16.74 -15.73
C GLN A 55 8.66 17.78 -16.68
N CYS A 56 7.84 18.75 -17.06
CA CYS A 56 8.31 19.91 -17.82
C CYS A 56 8.57 21.08 -16.87
N LEU A 57 9.73 21.72 -17.04
CA LEU A 57 10.17 22.85 -16.25
C LEU A 57 10.03 24.12 -17.10
N PRO A 58 9.03 24.98 -16.81
CA PRO A 58 8.80 26.20 -17.58
C PRO A 58 9.96 27.19 -17.47
N GLN A 59 10.73 27.13 -16.38
CA GLN A 59 11.89 28.00 -16.11
C GLN A 59 13.02 27.84 -17.14
N VAL A 60 13.15 26.66 -17.73
CA VAL A 60 14.23 26.31 -18.67
C VAL A 60 13.67 25.80 -20.01
N ASN A 61 12.40 26.11 -20.30
CA ASN A 61 11.67 25.72 -21.51
C ASN A 61 12.03 24.30 -22.00
N GLY A 62 11.89 23.33 -21.09
CA GLY A 62 12.40 21.97 -21.27
C GLY A 62 11.60 20.92 -20.52
N CYS A 63 11.79 19.65 -20.90
CA CYS A 63 11.15 18.52 -20.25
C CYS A 63 12.17 17.46 -19.86
N VAL A 64 11.97 16.90 -18.66
CA VAL A 64 12.71 15.79 -18.09
C VAL A 64 11.81 14.57 -18.03
N PHE A 65 12.36 13.43 -18.38
CA PHE A 65 11.70 12.13 -18.41
C PHE A 65 12.51 11.17 -17.55
N VAL A 66 11.89 10.57 -16.56
CA VAL A 66 12.45 9.47 -15.77
C VAL A 66 11.77 8.20 -16.25
N TYR A 67 12.55 7.28 -16.80
CA TYR A 67 12.06 6.06 -17.42
C TYR A 67 12.84 4.83 -16.99
N ASN A 68 12.28 3.65 -17.21
CA ASN A 68 12.84 2.37 -16.75
C ASN A 68 13.09 2.40 -15.23
N ILE A 69 12.08 2.82 -14.47
CA ILE A 69 12.17 2.89 -13.02
C ILE A 69 11.98 1.49 -12.45
N TYR A 70 12.94 1.02 -11.65
CA TYR A 70 12.87 -0.28 -10.98
C TYR A 70 13.44 -0.21 -9.56
N ILE A 71 13.01 -1.15 -8.72
CA ILE A 71 13.52 -1.29 -7.37
C ILE A 71 14.82 -2.11 -7.43
N SER A 72 15.93 -1.47 -7.10
CA SER A 72 17.27 -2.07 -7.10
C SER A 72 17.61 -2.78 -5.79
N TYR A 73 17.07 -2.30 -4.68
CA TYR A 73 17.27 -2.87 -3.35
C TYR A 73 16.02 -2.69 -2.51
N TYR A 74 15.68 -3.74 -1.77
CA TYR A 74 14.60 -3.73 -0.81
C TYR A 74 15.04 -4.47 0.45
N ARG A 75 14.81 -3.84 1.60
CA ARG A 75 15.01 -4.45 2.91
C ARG A 75 13.66 -4.73 3.55
N CYS A 76 13.43 -5.99 3.92
CA CYS A 76 12.20 -6.41 4.58
C CYS A 76 11.94 -5.57 5.86
N PRO A 77 10.69 -5.11 6.08
CA PRO A 77 10.32 -4.37 7.27
C PRO A 77 10.50 -5.20 8.53
N ARG A 78 10.96 -4.56 9.62
CA ARG A 78 11.03 -5.22 10.93
C ARG A 78 9.67 -5.44 11.57
N LYS A 79 8.71 -4.56 11.28
CA LYS A 79 7.37 -4.63 11.88
C LYS A 79 6.32 -4.25 10.84
N VAL A 80 5.38 -5.17 10.63
CA VAL A 80 4.16 -4.99 9.87
C VAL A 80 3.00 -5.27 10.82
N ALA A 81 2.10 -4.31 10.96
CA ALA A 81 0.97 -4.41 11.86
C ALA A 81 -0.32 -4.02 11.14
N ILE A 82 -1.29 -4.92 11.16
CA ILE A 82 -2.65 -4.72 10.70
C ILE A 82 -3.53 -4.81 11.92
N TYR A 83 -4.26 -3.74 12.24
CA TYR A 83 -5.14 -3.73 13.40
C TYR A 83 -6.34 -2.83 13.20
N PRO A 84 -7.49 -3.19 13.80
CA PRO A 84 -8.65 -2.33 13.77
C PRO A 84 -8.40 -1.09 14.64
N THR A 85 -8.86 0.04 14.14
CA THR A 85 -8.90 1.33 14.84
C THR A 85 -10.35 1.77 14.99
N PRO A 86 -10.68 2.63 15.97
CA PRO A 86 -12.03 3.15 16.13
C PRO A 86 -12.59 3.73 14.82
N ASN A 87 -13.91 3.75 14.71
CA ASN A 87 -14.65 4.25 13.54
C ASN A 87 -14.52 3.37 12.28
N ASN A 88 -14.55 2.04 12.44
CA ASN A 88 -14.52 1.06 11.33
C ASN A 88 -13.32 1.23 10.37
N ARG A 89 -12.17 1.65 10.90
CA ARG A 89 -10.95 1.83 10.11
C ARG A 89 -9.99 0.69 10.42
N ILE A 90 -9.38 0.12 9.39
CA ILE A 90 -8.25 -0.80 9.55
C ILE A 90 -6.99 0.01 9.31
N ARG A 91 -6.09 0.03 10.29
CA ARG A 91 -4.79 0.65 10.14
C ARG A 91 -3.78 -0.41 9.74
N PHE A 92 -3.03 -0.06 8.72
CA PHE A 92 -1.90 -0.81 8.22
C PHE A 92 -0.64 0.02 8.48
N SER A 93 0.30 -0.53 9.24
CA SER A 93 1.54 0.16 9.61
C SER A 93 2.73 -0.73 9.28
N ILE A 94 3.62 -0.22 8.45
CA ILE A 94 4.91 -0.82 8.13
C ILE A 94 5.96 0.13 8.69
N THR A 95 6.95 -0.40 9.41
CA THR A 95 8.05 0.43 9.92
C THR A 95 9.40 -0.19 9.59
N ASN A 96 10.39 0.68 9.38
CA ASN A 96 11.79 0.32 9.20
C ASN A 96 12.01 -0.59 7.98
N PHE A 97 11.43 -0.17 6.85
CA PHE A 97 11.75 -0.72 5.54
C PHE A 97 12.60 0.30 4.77
N GLU A 98 13.49 -0.22 3.93
CA GLU A 98 14.36 0.58 3.07
C GLU A 98 14.12 0.18 1.63
N LEU A 99 14.02 1.17 0.75
CA LEU A 99 13.88 0.99 -0.70
C LEU A 99 14.94 1.81 -1.41
N ARG A 100 15.64 1.19 -2.35
CA ARG A 100 16.43 1.91 -3.36
C ARG A 100 15.79 1.75 -4.72
N ILE A 101 15.42 2.87 -5.29
CA ILE A 101 14.82 2.97 -6.61
C ILE A 101 15.87 3.50 -7.55
N MET A 102 16.02 2.84 -8.70
CA MET A 102 16.88 3.30 -9.78
C MET A 102 16.05 3.58 -11.02
N GLY A 103 16.49 4.54 -11.81
CA GLY A 103 15.87 4.88 -13.09
C GLY A 103 16.87 5.54 -14.02
N ARG A 104 16.45 5.75 -15.27
CA ARG A 104 17.21 6.53 -16.23
C ARG A 104 16.56 7.89 -16.37
N LEU A 105 17.38 8.92 -16.45
CA LEU A 105 16.95 10.28 -16.70
C LEU A 105 17.30 10.64 -18.14
N GLY A 106 16.31 11.14 -18.86
CA GLY A 106 16.43 11.69 -20.20
C GLY A 106 15.75 13.05 -20.26
N GLY A 107 16.05 13.84 -21.27
CA GLY A 107 15.33 15.09 -21.49
C GLY A 107 16.13 16.12 -22.24
N GLN A 108 15.55 17.30 -22.33
CA GLN A 108 16.17 18.44 -22.96
C GLN A 108 15.71 19.72 -22.28
N VAL A 109 16.65 20.62 -22.04
CA VAL A 109 16.38 21.98 -21.54
C VAL A 109 16.89 23.02 -22.53
N ASN A 110 16.24 24.16 -22.56
CA ASN A 110 16.53 25.24 -23.50
C ASN A 110 16.69 26.57 -22.75
N VAL A 111 17.95 26.94 -22.50
CA VAL A 111 18.30 28.21 -21.84
C VAL A 111 18.75 29.25 -22.87
N LEU A 112 19.58 28.83 -23.83
CA LEU A 112 20.10 29.62 -24.96
C LEU A 112 20.23 28.73 -26.20
N LEU A 113 20.69 27.49 -26.00
CA LEU A 113 20.75 26.42 -26.99
C LEU A 113 20.20 25.13 -26.36
N PRO A 114 19.69 24.18 -27.16
CA PRO A 114 19.14 22.94 -26.64
C PRO A 114 20.23 22.05 -26.04
N LEU A 115 20.10 21.73 -24.75
CA LEU A 115 21.00 20.85 -24.01
C LEU A 115 20.27 19.55 -23.66
N GLY A 116 20.80 18.42 -24.13
CA GLY A 116 20.31 17.09 -23.76
C GLY A 116 20.73 16.73 -22.34
N LEU A 117 19.78 16.22 -21.55
CA LEU A 117 20.02 15.71 -20.21
C LEU A 117 19.94 14.20 -20.23
N PHE A 118 20.99 13.52 -19.80
CA PHE A 118 21.05 12.07 -19.70
C PHE A 118 21.75 11.66 -18.41
N GLY A 119 21.24 10.64 -17.74
CA GLY A 119 21.86 10.16 -16.51
C GLY A 119 21.19 8.94 -15.91
N ILE A 120 21.76 8.48 -14.79
CA ILE A 120 21.16 7.47 -13.92
C ILE A 120 20.63 8.21 -12.69
N LEU A 121 19.41 7.88 -12.30
CA LEU A 121 18.75 8.41 -11.13
C LEU A 121 18.75 7.34 -10.06
N CYS A 122 19.25 7.68 -8.87
CA CYS A 122 19.24 6.84 -7.69
C CYS A 122 18.45 7.56 -6.60
N MET A 123 17.41 6.93 -6.09
CA MET A 123 16.58 7.44 -5.00
C MET A 123 16.58 6.42 -3.88
N ASP A 124 16.99 6.86 -2.70
CA ASP A 124 16.88 6.07 -1.47
C ASP A 124 15.70 6.60 -0.65
N ALA A 125 14.78 5.70 -0.32
CA ALA A 125 13.71 5.96 0.63
C ALA A 125 14.00 5.15 1.90
N ASP A 126 14.56 5.84 2.90
CA ASP A 126 14.85 5.30 4.23
C ASP A 126 13.81 5.80 5.24
N GLN A 127 13.43 4.95 6.19
CA GLN A 127 12.50 5.25 7.28
C GLN A 127 11.14 5.83 6.85
N VAL A 128 10.53 5.29 5.79
CA VAL A 128 9.16 5.70 5.41
C VAL A 128 8.19 5.33 6.54
N LYS A 129 7.60 6.35 7.17
CA LYS A 129 6.70 6.25 8.34
C LYS A 129 5.23 6.12 7.95
#